data_AF-A0A087UP36-F1
#
_entry.id   AF-A0A087UP36-F1
#
_cell.length_a   1.000
_cell.length_b   1.000
_cell.length_c   1.000
_cell.angle_alpha   90.00
_cell.angle_beta   90.00
_cell.angle_gamma   90.00
#
_symmetry.space_group_name_H-M   'P 1'
#
loop_
_entity.id
_entity.type
_entity.pdbx_description
1 polymer ?
#
loop_
_entity_poly.entity_id
_entity_poly.type
_entity_poly.pdbx_seq_one_letter_code
_entity_poly.pdbx_strand_id
1 'polypeptide(L)' 'MSLNEHLFSTLLSVSRTQDKQWTIEHMHSIGLDPVNDRTFIMELADIYGIDIVPAADTLCCTP' A
#
# COMPACT_ATOMS: atom_id res chain seq x y z
N MET A 1 8.00 -8.61 -15.52
CA MET A 1 7.96 -7.55 -14.50
C MET A 1 8.24 -8.22 -13.17
N SER A 2 9.25 -7.78 -12.44
CA SER A 2 9.47 -8.27 -11.07
C SER A 2 8.41 -7.71 -10.12
N LEU A 3 8.10 -8.43 -9.04
CA LEU A 3 7.16 -7.97 -8.00
C LEU A 3 7.57 -6.60 -7.45
N ASN A 4 8.88 -6.39 -7.25
CA ASN A 4 9.42 -5.13 -6.76
C ASN A 4 9.12 -3.96 -7.70
N GLU A 5 9.36 -4.10 -9.00
CA GLU A 5 9.07 -3.04 -9.97
C GLU A 5 7.59 -2.66 -9.97
N HIS A 6 6.70 -3.67 -9.88
CA HIS A 6 5.27 -3.44 -9.85
C HIS A 6 4.86 -2.73 -8.53
N LEU A 7 5.40 -3.19 -7.40
CA LEU A 7 5.15 -2.57 -6.09
C LEU A 7 5.57 -1.11 -6.06
N PHE A 8 6.81 -0.80 -6.42
CA PHE A 8 7.33 0.57 -6.43
C PHE A 8 6.55 1.46 -7.41
N SER A 9 6.18 0.92 -8.59
CA SER A 9 5.37 1.66 -9.55
C SER A 9 3.99 2.02 -8.98
N THR A 10 3.33 1.10 -8.28
CA THR A 10 2.03 1.35 -7.66
C THR A 10 2.15 2.32 -6.49
N LEU A 11 3.14 2.15 -5.60
CA LEU A 11 3.38 3.07 -4.48
C LEU A 11 3.59 4.50 -4.96
N LEU A 12 4.42 4.68 -6.00
CA LEU A 12 4.69 5.98 -6.59
C LEU A 12 3.48 6.57 -7.33
N SER A 13 2.62 5.71 -7.90
CA SER A 13 1.36 6.13 -8.51
C SER A 13 0.41 6.65 -7.43
N VAL A 14 0.23 5.89 -6.36
CA VAL A 14 -0.63 6.26 -5.21
C VAL A 14 -0.14 7.56 -4.56
N SER A 15 1.17 7.72 -4.33
CA SER A 15 1.71 8.94 -3.71
C SER A 15 1.50 10.21 -4.54
N ARG A 16 1.25 10.07 -5.85
CA ARG A 16 0.91 11.17 -6.77
C ARG A 16 -0.58 11.47 -6.84
N THR A 17 -1.43 10.60 -6.29
CA THR A 17 -2.87 10.88 -6.15
C THR A 17 -3.10 11.92 -5.05
N GLN A 18 -4.27 12.55 -5.05
CA GLN A 18 -4.61 13.57 -4.06
C GLN A 18 -4.77 12.96 -2.65
N ASP A 19 -5.38 11.79 -2.57
CA ASP A 19 -5.69 11.12 -1.30
C ASP A 19 -4.53 10.27 -0.77
N LYS A 20 -3.60 9.87 -1.66
CA LYS A 20 -2.42 9.03 -1.34
C LYS A 20 -2.76 7.76 -0.57
N GLN A 21 -3.99 7.27 -0.76
CA GLN A 21 -4.52 6.14 -0.01
C GLN A 21 -4.01 4.82 -0.56
N TRP A 22 -3.24 4.12 0.26
CA TRP A 22 -2.83 2.75 0.02
C TRP A 22 -3.93 1.78 0.49
N THR A 23 -4.75 1.36 -0.46
CA THR A 23 -5.91 0.47 -0.21
C THR A 23 -5.56 -1.01 -0.32
N ILE A 24 -6.42 -1.84 0.27
CA ILE A 24 -6.36 -3.31 0.19
C ILE A 24 -6.39 -3.80 -1.27
N GLU A 25 -7.12 -3.12 -2.16
CA GLU A 25 -7.16 -3.44 -3.59
C GLU A 25 -5.78 -3.30 -4.26
N HIS A 26 -5.00 -2.27 -3.91
CA HIS A 26 -3.64 -2.13 -4.42
C HIS A 26 -2.75 -3.31 -3.98
N MET A 27 -2.89 -3.75 -2.73
CA MET A 27 -2.15 -4.88 -2.18
C MET A 27 -2.52 -6.19 -2.90
N HIS A 28 -3.82 -6.46 -3.08
CA HIS A 28 -4.27 -7.61 -3.85
C HIS A 28 -3.82 -7.57 -5.31
N SER A 29 -3.81 -6.40 -5.95
CA SER A 29 -3.36 -6.23 -7.33
C SER A 29 -1.88 -6.57 -7.51
N ILE A 30 -1.07 -6.41 -6.47
CA ILE A 30 0.36 -6.76 -6.47
C ILE A 30 0.59 -8.21 -6.02
N GLY A 31 -0.40 -8.83 -5.37
CA GLY A 31 -0.28 -10.14 -4.74
C GLY A 31 0.33 -10.09 -3.34
N LEU A 32 0.16 -8.96 -2.64
CA LEU A 32 0.57 -8.77 -1.25
C LEU A 32 -0.60 -9.01 -0.29
N ASP A 33 -0.28 -9.44 0.93
CA ASP A 33 -1.25 -9.66 1.99
C ASP A 33 -1.57 -8.32 2.71
N PRO A 34 -2.84 -7.89 2.75
CA PRO A 34 -3.21 -6.61 3.33
C PRO A 34 -3.03 -6.50 4.84
N VAL A 35 -2.79 -7.60 5.54
CA VAL A 35 -2.60 -7.64 6.99
C VAL A 35 -1.13 -7.80 7.34
N ASN A 36 -0.49 -8.84 6.78
CA ASN A 36 0.88 -9.21 7.10
C ASN A 36 1.90 -8.30 6.42
N ASP A 37 1.68 -7.94 5.15
CA ASP A 37 2.63 -7.12 4.38
C ASP A 37 2.39 -5.62 4.60
N ARG A 38 1.27 -5.21 5.21
CA ARG A 38 0.93 -3.79 5.38
C ARG A 38 2.01 -3.02 6.14
N THR A 39 2.47 -3.55 7.27
CA THR A 39 3.53 -2.92 8.07
C THR A 39 4.82 -2.82 7.26
N PHE A 40 5.18 -3.89 6.54
CA PHE A 40 6.35 -3.88 5.67
C PHE A 40 6.25 -2.79 4.58
N ILE A 41 5.09 -2.63 3.94
CA ILE A 41 4.88 -1.60 2.92
C ILE A 41 4.92 -0.19 3.51
N MET A 42 4.35 0.02 4.71
CA MET A 42 4.42 1.32 5.39
C MET A 42 5.86 1.72 5.71
N GLU A 43 6.63 0.80 6.29
CA GLU A 43 8.06 1.01 6.60
C GLU A 43 8.87 1.24 5.31
N LEU A 44 8.59 0.46 4.26
CA LEU A 44 9.24 0.63 2.96
C LEU A 44 8.94 2.01 2.38
N ALA A 45 7.69 2.46 2.42
CA ALA A 45 7.32 3.78 1.94
C ALA A 45 8.03 4.88 2.72
N ASP A 46 8.13 4.78 4.04
CA ASP A 46 8.86 5.71 4.90
C ASP A 46 10.35 5.79 4.53
N ILE A 47 11.02 4.63 4.43
CA ILE A 47 12.44 4.52 4.08
C ILE A 47 12.74 5.18 2.71
N TYR A 48 11.83 5.01 1.74
CA TYR A 48 11.98 5.56 0.40
C TYR A 48 11.41 6.99 0.26
N GLY A 49 10.84 7.56 1.32
CA GLY A 49 10.22 8.90 1.31
C GLY A 49 8.96 9.00 0.44
N ILE A 50 8.23 7.89 0.30
CA ILE A 50 6.98 7.82 -0.46
C ILE A 50 5.83 8.15 0.49
N ASP A 51 5.25 9.33 0.32
CA ASP A 51 4.10 9.78 1.11
C ASP A 51 2.85 9.00 0.70
N ILE A 52 2.51 7.96 1.47
CA ILE A 52 1.27 7.20 1.34
C ILE A 52 0.60 7.06 2.71
N VAL A 53 -0.72 7.11 2.69
CA VAL A 53 -1.56 6.95 3.88
C VAL A 53 -2.19 5.57 3.80
N PRO A 54 -2.11 4.72 4.84
CA PRO A 54 -2.86 3.48 4.81
C PRO A 54 -4.33 3.84 4.73
N ALA A 55 -5.07 3.25 3.79
CA ALA A 55 -6.51 3.40 3.79
C ALA A 55 -7.01 3.04 5.19
N ALA A 56 -7.90 3.86 5.74
CA ALA A 56 -8.55 3.53 6.99
C ALA A 56 -9.25 2.20 6.74
N ASP A 57 -8.70 1.15 7.35
CA ASP A 57 -9.36 -0.13 7.41
C ASP A 57 -10.65 0.18 8.17
N THR A 58 -11.73 0.43 7.43
CA THR A 58 -13.06 0.19 7.96
C THR A 58 -13.04 -1.30 8.25
N LEU A 59 -12.53 -1.61 9.45
CA LEU A 59 -12.73 -2.84 10.20
C LEU A 59 -14.25 -2.95 10.42
N CYS A 60 -15.01 -3.07 9.35
CA CYS A 60 -16.42 -3.44 9.35
C CYS A 60 -16.51 -4.96 9.51
N CYS A 61 -15.81 -5.47 10.51
CA CYS A 61 -15.97 -6.80 11.07
C CYS A 61 -15.64 -6.69 12.56
N THR A 62 -16.65 -6.35 13.35
CA THR A 62 -16.71 -6.60 14.80
C THR A 62 -18.11 -7.08 15.15
N PRO A 63 -18.26 -7.98 16.12
CA PRO A 63 -17.81 -9.38 16.18
C PRO A 63 -18.77 -10.39 15.53
#